data_AF-A0A943BBZ2-F1
#
_entry.id   AF-A0A943BBZ2-F1
#
_cell.length_a   1.000
_cell.length_b   1.000
_cell.length_c   1.000
_cell.angle_alpha   90.00
_cell.angle_beta   90.00
_cell.angle_gamma   90.00
#
_symmetry.space_group_name_H-M   'P 1'
#
loop_
_entity.id
_entity.type
_entity.pdbx_description
1 polymer ?
#
loop_
_entity_poly.entity_id
_entity_poly.type
_entity_poly.pdbx_seq_one_letter_code
_entity_poly.pdbx_strand_id
1 'polypeptide(L)'
;QCNQCSFVCPHATIRPILATEAEVAAAPEHFDTIPALGAKDLQFRIAVSPLDCLGCGNCVDICPAPKGKAIVMTSIDSEIEQAEAWNYAVNLPVKENPMKKETVKGSQFEQPLFEFSGACAGCGETPYAKLLTQLFGDRMMIANATGCSSIWGASMPASPYTTNQQGQGPSWANSLFEDNAEYGYGMYIGVKKIREQLLEVAKKAVETASGELKEALEQWIEFANLGAATRQRSARLVAAIEAEGATTPELKEILDKKQFLIKRSHWIFGGDGWAYDIGFGGVDHVLASGEDINIWVFDTEVYSNTGGQSSKSTHEAAVAQFAASGKRTKKKDLGMMAMSYGYVYVAQVAMGADKNQ
;
A
#
# COMPACT_ATOMS: atom_id res chain seq x y z
N GLN A 1 14.49 -16.54 -7.88
CA GLN A 1 13.22 -15.84 -8.21
C GLN A 1 12.30 -15.78 -6.98
N CYS A 2 12.79 -15.24 -5.87
CA CYS A 2 12.07 -15.21 -4.58
C CYS A 2 11.46 -13.83 -4.24
N ASN A 3 11.80 -12.81 -5.03
CA ASN A 3 11.36 -11.41 -4.93
C ASN A 3 11.67 -10.68 -3.60
N GLN A 4 12.43 -11.28 -2.67
CA GLN A 4 12.80 -10.63 -1.41
C GLN A 4 13.54 -9.30 -1.62
N CYS A 5 14.36 -9.19 -2.67
CA CYS A 5 15.07 -7.97 -3.03
C CYS A 5 14.12 -6.80 -3.35
N SER A 6 12.99 -7.07 -4.02
CA SER A 6 11.94 -6.09 -4.29
C SER A 6 11.10 -5.80 -3.05
N PHE A 7 10.83 -6.83 -2.24
CA PHE A 7 10.07 -6.72 -1.00
C PHE A 7 10.68 -5.69 -0.04
N VAL A 8 12.01 -5.75 0.16
CA VAL A 8 12.73 -4.89 1.11
C VAL A 8 13.14 -3.53 0.53
N CYS A 9 12.95 -3.28 -0.76
CA CYS A 9 13.43 -2.07 -1.39
C CYS A 9 12.62 -0.85 -0.89
N PRO A 10 13.25 0.15 -0.26
CA PRO A 10 12.55 1.31 0.29
C PRO A 10 12.02 2.29 -0.77
N HIS A 11 12.46 2.15 -2.03
CA HIS A 11 12.13 3.10 -3.10
C HIS A 11 11.45 2.45 -4.31
N ALA A 12 11.10 1.16 -4.21
CA ALA A 12 10.58 0.37 -5.34
C ALA A 12 11.46 0.39 -6.61
N THR A 13 12.78 0.52 -6.46
CA THR A 13 13.74 0.64 -7.57
C THR A 13 14.27 -0.69 -8.07
N ILE A 14 13.82 -1.80 -7.47
CA ILE A 14 14.12 -3.15 -7.94
C ILE A 14 12.83 -3.96 -7.95
N ARG A 15 12.45 -4.49 -9.12
CA ARG A 15 11.15 -5.14 -9.34
C ARG A 15 11.31 -6.46 -10.09
N PRO A 16 10.54 -7.49 -9.73
CA PRO A 16 10.41 -8.65 -10.58
C PRO A 16 9.50 -8.33 -11.78
N ILE A 17 9.88 -8.80 -12.94
CA ILE A 17 9.18 -8.58 -14.21
C ILE A 17 8.83 -9.95 -14.77
N LEU A 18 7.57 -10.08 -15.23
CA LEU A 18 7.09 -11.21 -16.01
C LEU A 18 6.82 -10.73 -17.44
N ALA A 19 7.39 -11.42 -18.42
CA ALA A 19 7.24 -11.10 -19.83
C ALA A 19 6.97 -12.36 -20.64
N THR A 20 6.18 -12.24 -21.70
CA THR A 20 6.00 -13.30 -22.71
C THR A 20 7.23 -13.39 -23.60
N GLU A 21 7.39 -14.50 -24.34
CA GLU A 21 8.50 -14.64 -25.30
C GLU A 21 8.48 -13.56 -26.38
N ALA A 22 7.30 -13.14 -26.83
CA ALA A 22 7.14 -12.06 -27.81
C ALA A 22 7.59 -10.70 -27.24
N GLU A 23 7.30 -10.43 -25.97
CA GLU A 23 7.76 -9.21 -25.29
C GLU A 23 9.28 -9.24 -25.08
N VAL A 24 9.86 -10.39 -24.75
CA VAL A 24 11.32 -10.52 -24.67
C VAL A 24 11.99 -10.30 -26.03
N ALA A 25 11.41 -10.83 -27.11
CA ALA A 25 11.94 -10.64 -28.47
C ALA A 25 11.84 -9.18 -28.96
N ALA A 26 10.90 -8.41 -28.44
CA ALA A 26 10.70 -7.00 -28.76
C ALA A 26 11.42 -6.04 -27.79
N ALA A 27 12.09 -6.56 -26.77
CA ALA A 27 12.75 -5.77 -25.74
C ALA A 27 14.03 -5.10 -26.25
N PRO A 28 14.46 -3.97 -25.64
CA PRO A 28 15.74 -3.35 -25.94
C PRO A 28 16.93 -4.23 -25.51
N GLU A 29 18.13 -3.77 -25.81
CA GLU A 29 19.35 -4.38 -25.29
C GLU A 29 19.33 -4.47 -23.74
N HIS A 30 20.12 -5.39 -23.19
CA HIS A 30 20.23 -5.66 -21.75
C HIS A 30 18.95 -6.19 -21.07
N PHE A 31 17.96 -6.68 -21.83
CA PHE A 31 16.74 -7.28 -21.28
C PHE A 31 16.85 -8.80 -21.06
N ASP A 32 17.92 -9.25 -20.41
CA ASP A 32 18.11 -10.68 -20.13
C ASP A 32 17.02 -11.23 -19.21
N THR A 33 16.50 -12.41 -19.56
CA THR A 33 15.46 -13.09 -18.79
C THR A 33 15.81 -14.56 -18.55
N ILE A 34 15.11 -15.18 -17.60
CA ILE A 34 15.18 -16.62 -17.34
C ILE A 34 13.76 -17.19 -17.24
N PRO A 35 13.52 -18.48 -17.50
CA PRO A 35 12.18 -19.06 -17.41
C PRO A 35 11.54 -18.83 -16.03
N ALA A 36 10.28 -18.39 -16.00
CA ALA A 36 9.58 -18.06 -14.76
C ALA A 36 9.20 -19.31 -13.96
N LEU A 37 9.66 -19.41 -12.71
CA LEU A 37 9.32 -20.49 -11.81
C LEU A 37 7.89 -20.31 -11.27
N GLY A 38 7.00 -21.22 -11.66
CA GLY A 38 5.60 -21.26 -11.25
C GLY A 38 4.64 -20.53 -12.21
N ALA A 39 5.12 -20.06 -13.36
CA ALA A 39 4.28 -19.52 -14.43
C ALA A 39 4.75 -20.10 -15.77
N LYS A 40 3.92 -20.93 -16.40
CA LYS A 40 4.22 -21.47 -17.73
C LYS A 40 4.21 -20.34 -18.77
N ASP A 41 5.05 -20.49 -19.79
CA ASP A 41 5.10 -19.59 -20.96
C ASP A 41 5.45 -18.13 -20.65
N LEU A 42 5.95 -17.86 -19.44
CA LEU A 42 6.48 -16.57 -19.02
C LEU A 42 7.98 -16.64 -18.72
N GLN A 43 8.66 -15.55 -19.01
CA GLN A 43 10.02 -15.26 -18.64
C GLN A 43 10.03 -14.33 -17.42
N PHE A 44 11.08 -14.43 -16.62
CA PHE A 44 11.28 -13.69 -15.38
C PHE A 44 12.59 -12.90 -15.43
N ARG A 45 12.54 -11.64 -15.00
CA ARG A 45 13.71 -10.77 -14.81
C ARG A 45 13.60 -10.04 -13.48
N ILE A 46 14.73 -9.81 -12.81
CA ILE A 46 14.83 -8.75 -11.80
C ILE A 46 15.37 -7.51 -12.51
N ALA A 47 14.56 -6.46 -12.59
CA ALA A 47 14.96 -5.18 -13.16
C ALA A 47 15.29 -4.20 -12.03
N VAL A 48 16.26 -3.31 -12.26
CA VAL A 48 16.67 -2.25 -11.34
C VAL A 48 16.60 -0.91 -12.08
N SER A 49 16.03 0.12 -11.45
CA SER A 49 16.12 1.50 -11.94
C SER A 49 17.49 2.07 -11.52
N PRO A 50 18.43 2.30 -12.46
CA PRO A 50 19.71 2.87 -12.11
C PRO A 50 19.59 4.33 -11.65
N LEU A 51 18.60 5.07 -12.15
CA LEU A 51 18.46 6.51 -11.90
C LEU A 51 17.70 6.84 -10.61
N ASP A 52 16.87 5.91 -10.13
CA ASP A 52 16.09 6.11 -8.89
C ASP A 52 16.72 5.40 -7.67
N CYS A 53 17.64 4.46 -7.90
CA CYS A 53 18.27 3.69 -6.82
C CYS A 53 19.21 4.56 -5.98
N LEU A 54 19.00 4.58 -4.66
CA LEU A 54 19.86 5.30 -3.71
C LEU A 54 21.07 4.50 -3.20
N GLY A 55 21.34 3.32 -3.77
CA GLY A 55 22.52 2.52 -3.44
C GLY A 55 22.59 2.00 -1.99
N CYS A 56 21.47 1.84 -1.29
CA CYS A 56 21.46 1.47 0.13
C CYS A 56 21.96 0.05 0.45
N GLY A 57 21.98 -0.86 -0.54
CA GLY A 57 22.48 -2.23 -0.38
C GLY A 57 21.51 -3.23 0.26
N ASN A 58 20.34 -2.82 0.77
CA ASN A 58 19.38 -3.72 1.44
C ASN A 58 19.00 -4.95 0.59
N CYS A 59 18.80 -4.77 -0.72
CA CYS A 59 18.41 -5.84 -1.63
C CYS A 59 19.53 -6.88 -1.84
N VAL A 60 20.79 -6.45 -1.82
CA VAL A 60 21.98 -7.31 -1.91
C VAL A 60 22.18 -8.04 -0.58
N ASP A 61 22.07 -7.33 0.53
CA ASP A 61 22.25 -7.89 1.87
C ASP A 61 21.27 -9.05 2.14
N ILE A 62 19.98 -8.87 1.83
CA ILE A 62 18.98 -9.91 2.08
C ILE A 62 18.98 -11.06 1.05
N CYS A 63 19.72 -10.94 -0.07
CA CYS A 63 19.64 -11.90 -1.16
C CYS A 63 20.01 -13.33 -0.67
N PRO A 64 19.07 -14.30 -0.69
CA PRO A 64 19.25 -15.62 -0.10
C PRO A 64 19.75 -16.65 -1.11
N ALA A 65 20.38 -16.21 -2.21
CA ALA A 65 20.74 -17.11 -3.29
C ALA A 65 21.79 -18.15 -2.83
N PRO A 66 21.60 -19.44 -3.17
CA PRO A 66 22.39 -20.52 -2.60
C PRO A 66 23.84 -20.60 -3.13
N LYS A 67 24.12 -19.97 -4.28
CA LYS A 67 25.44 -19.95 -4.93
C LYS A 67 26.17 -18.61 -4.75
N GLY A 68 25.92 -17.93 -3.63
CA GLY A 68 26.36 -16.55 -3.40
C GLY A 68 25.28 -15.55 -3.80
N LYS A 69 25.65 -14.28 -3.90
CA LYS A 69 24.71 -13.18 -4.16
C LYS A 69 24.27 -13.16 -5.63
N ALA A 70 22.96 -13.18 -5.89
CA ALA A 70 22.40 -13.04 -7.24
C ALA A 70 22.31 -11.57 -7.72
N ILE A 71 22.58 -10.62 -6.81
CA ILE A 71 22.62 -9.19 -7.06
C ILE A 71 23.87 -8.69 -6.35
N VAL A 72 24.66 -7.85 -7.00
CA VAL A 72 25.90 -7.27 -6.45
C VAL A 72 25.85 -5.75 -6.61
N MET A 73 26.54 -5.02 -5.73
CA MET A 73 26.69 -3.59 -5.87
C MET A 73 27.80 -3.27 -6.88
N THR A 74 27.48 -2.45 -7.87
CA THR A 74 28.41 -1.95 -8.91
C THR A 74 28.30 -0.43 -9.02
N SER A 75 29.21 0.20 -9.78
CA SER A 75 29.12 1.65 -10.05
C SER A 75 27.89 1.94 -10.92
N ILE A 76 27.22 3.05 -10.68
CA ILE A 76 26.12 3.50 -11.55
C ILE A 76 26.60 3.71 -12.99
N ASP A 77 27.86 4.14 -13.20
CA ASP A 77 28.43 4.38 -14.53
C ASP A 77 28.39 3.13 -15.42
N SER A 78 28.47 1.93 -14.82
CA SER A 78 28.38 0.65 -15.55
C SER A 78 26.95 0.13 -15.72
N GLU A 79 25.96 0.77 -15.10
CA GLU A 79 24.56 0.29 -15.07
C GLU A 79 23.56 1.28 -15.70
N ILE A 80 23.99 2.49 -16.08
CA ILE A 80 23.11 3.50 -16.71
C ILE A 80 22.44 2.97 -17.98
N GLU A 81 23.13 2.13 -18.75
CA GLU A 81 22.61 1.52 -19.99
C GLU A 81 21.39 0.61 -19.72
N GLN A 82 21.20 0.14 -18.48
CA GLN A 82 20.01 -0.63 -18.08
C GLN A 82 18.73 0.24 -18.00
N ALA A 83 18.83 1.57 -18.08
CA ALA A 83 17.68 2.46 -17.90
C ALA A 83 16.58 2.24 -18.95
N GLU A 84 16.94 2.00 -20.21
CA GLU A 84 15.96 1.70 -21.27
C GLU A 84 15.28 0.35 -21.03
N ALA A 85 16.04 -0.67 -20.65
CA ALA A 85 15.50 -1.97 -20.27
C ALA A 85 14.54 -1.87 -19.07
N TRP A 86 14.87 -1.06 -18.05
CA TRP A 86 13.98 -0.76 -16.93
C TRP A 86 12.66 -0.11 -17.40
N ASN A 87 12.76 0.97 -18.18
CA ASN A 87 11.60 1.70 -18.67
C ASN A 87 10.70 0.82 -19.53
N TYR A 88 11.28 -0.03 -20.38
CA TYR A 88 10.52 -1.04 -21.11
C TYR A 88 9.80 -2.01 -20.16
N ALA A 89 10.54 -2.56 -19.18
CA ALA A 89 10.03 -3.57 -18.26
C ALA A 89 8.79 -3.12 -17.48
N VAL A 90 8.85 -1.93 -16.89
CA VAL A 90 7.79 -1.43 -16.00
C VAL A 90 6.55 -0.94 -16.76
N ASN A 91 6.67 -0.74 -18.08
CA ASN A 91 5.58 -0.35 -18.97
C ASN A 91 4.94 -1.54 -19.70
N LEU A 92 5.42 -2.77 -19.48
CA LEU A 92 4.79 -3.96 -20.05
C LEU A 92 3.33 -4.11 -19.57
N PRO A 93 2.42 -4.67 -20.39
CA PRO A 93 1.06 -4.97 -19.96
C PRO A 93 1.04 -5.86 -18.72
N VAL A 94 0.22 -5.50 -17.73
CA VAL A 94 0.09 -6.25 -16.47
C VAL A 94 -0.22 -7.73 -16.75
N LYS A 95 0.52 -8.62 -16.10
CA LYS A 95 0.27 -10.07 -16.13
C LYS A 95 -0.58 -10.48 -14.93
N GLU A 96 -1.41 -11.50 -15.12
CA GLU A 96 -2.07 -12.13 -13.98
C GLU A 96 -1.02 -12.66 -13.00
N ASN A 97 -1.21 -12.40 -11.71
CA ASN A 97 -0.27 -12.85 -10.69
C ASN A 97 -0.27 -14.38 -10.64
N PRO A 98 0.85 -15.05 -10.95
CA PRO A 98 0.89 -16.52 -10.96
C PRO A 98 0.95 -17.12 -9.54
N MET A 99 0.88 -16.29 -8.51
CA MET A 99 1.03 -16.64 -7.10
C MET A 99 -0.07 -15.97 -6.28
N LYS A 100 -0.25 -16.42 -5.03
CA LYS A 100 -1.12 -15.70 -4.07
C LYS A 100 -0.48 -14.36 -3.68
N LYS A 101 -1.21 -13.26 -3.86
CA LYS A 101 -0.74 -11.90 -3.55
C LYS A 101 -0.32 -11.71 -2.09
N GLU A 102 -0.85 -12.51 -1.17
CA GLU A 102 -0.53 -12.46 0.26
C GLU A 102 0.82 -13.11 0.61
N THR A 103 1.48 -13.76 -0.35
CA THR A 103 2.82 -14.32 -0.13
C THR A 103 3.91 -13.29 -0.42
N VAL A 104 5.08 -13.45 0.20
CA VAL A 104 6.26 -12.59 -0.08
C VAL A 104 6.59 -12.56 -1.58
N LYS A 105 6.54 -13.71 -2.28
CA LYS A 105 6.82 -13.74 -3.71
C LYS A 105 5.69 -13.10 -4.52
N GLY A 106 4.44 -13.46 -4.24
CA GLY A 106 3.27 -13.01 -4.99
C GLY A 106 2.99 -11.53 -4.85
N SER A 107 3.10 -10.96 -3.65
CA SER A 107 2.93 -9.51 -3.42
C SER A 107 3.82 -8.66 -4.30
N GLN A 108 5.00 -9.16 -4.67
CA GLN A 108 5.97 -8.40 -5.46
C GLN A 108 5.71 -8.46 -6.97
N PHE A 109 4.82 -9.34 -7.43
CA PHE A 109 4.30 -9.26 -8.80
C PHE A 109 3.17 -8.23 -8.95
N GLU A 110 2.60 -7.76 -7.84
CA GLU A 110 1.69 -6.61 -7.86
C GLU A 110 2.50 -5.33 -8.04
N GLN A 111 1.97 -4.42 -8.88
CA GLN A 111 2.58 -3.11 -9.09
C GLN A 111 2.63 -2.35 -7.75
N PRO A 112 3.82 -1.88 -7.31
CA PRO A 112 3.89 -0.96 -6.19
C PRO A 112 3.23 0.36 -6.58
N LEU A 113 2.30 0.86 -5.76
CA LEU A 113 1.66 2.18 -5.96
C LEU A 113 2.25 3.24 -5.04
N PHE A 114 3.46 2.97 -4.57
CA PHE A 114 4.33 3.86 -3.83
C PHE A 114 5.77 3.62 -4.29
N GLU A 115 6.38 4.60 -4.96
CA GLU A 115 7.68 4.49 -5.63
C GLU A 115 8.47 5.80 -5.57
N PHE A 116 9.80 5.70 -5.57
CA PHE A 116 10.73 6.84 -5.76
C PHE A 116 10.54 8.03 -4.80
N SER A 117 10.15 7.75 -3.55
CA SER A 117 9.98 8.78 -2.53
C SER A 117 11.29 9.47 -2.13
N GLY A 118 11.19 10.68 -1.57
CA GLY A 118 12.33 11.41 -0.99
C GLY A 118 12.85 10.86 0.35
N ALA A 119 12.47 9.64 0.75
CA ALA A 119 12.96 9.02 1.98
C ALA A 119 14.47 8.71 1.90
N CYS A 120 15.13 8.61 3.06
CA CYS A 120 16.56 8.29 3.16
C CYS A 120 16.91 6.94 2.50
N ALA A 121 18.15 6.80 2.01
CA ALA A 121 18.68 5.52 1.56
C ALA A 121 18.60 4.48 2.69
N GLY A 122 17.89 3.37 2.44
CA GLY A 122 17.70 2.34 3.46
C GLY A 122 16.62 2.66 4.52
N CYS A 123 15.72 3.63 4.26
CA CYS A 123 14.62 3.97 5.15
C CYS A 123 13.83 2.73 5.60
N GLY A 124 13.56 2.62 6.92
CA GLY A 124 12.81 1.52 7.50
C GLY A 124 11.28 1.64 7.36
N GLU A 125 10.76 2.81 6.99
CA GLU A 125 9.31 3.06 6.91
C GLU A 125 8.73 2.60 5.56
N THR A 126 9.35 3.01 4.47
CA THR A 126 8.79 2.91 3.11
C THR A 126 8.62 1.50 2.54
N PRO A 127 9.42 0.47 2.91
CA PRO A 127 9.14 -0.90 2.48
C PRO A 127 7.74 -1.38 2.91
N TYR A 128 7.27 -0.97 4.10
CA TYR A 128 5.94 -1.29 4.58
C TYR A 128 4.86 -0.53 3.80
N ALA A 129 5.02 0.78 3.61
CA ALA A 129 4.09 1.58 2.82
C ALA A 129 3.92 1.00 1.40
N LYS A 130 5.05 0.67 0.74
CA LYS A 130 5.08 -0.02 -0.56
C LYS A 130 4.28 -1.32 -0.52
N LEU A 131 4.56 -2.22 0.43
CA LEU A 131 3.87 -3.50 0.55
C LEU A 131 2.35 -3.33 0.74
N LEU A 132 1.93 -2.39 1.58
CA LEU A 132 0.51 -2.10 1.79
C LEU A 132 -0.17 -1.65 0.49
N THR A 133 0.52 -0.84 -0.33
CA THR A 133 -0.01 -0.46 -1.64
C THR A 133 -0.10 -1.62 -2.63
N GLN A 134 0.80 -2.60 -2.56
CA GLN A 134 0.75 -3.81 -3.38
C GLN A 134 -0.45 -4.70 -3.02
N LEU A 135 -0.86 -4.71 -1.74
CA LEU A 135 -1.96 -5.56 -1.27
C LEU A 135 -3.35 -4.93 -1.42
N PHE A 136 -3.42 -3.59 -1.24
CA PHE A 136 -4.69 -2.86 -1.08
C PHE A 136 -4.74 -1.53 -1.84
N GLY A 137 -3.66 -1.12 -2.50
CA GLY A 137 -3.47 0.23 -3.02
C GLY A 137 -4.49 0.62 -4.08
N ASP A 138 -5.04 -0.35 -4.81
CA ASP A 138 -6.11 -0.11 -5.77
C ASP A 138 -7.33 0.53 -5.10
N ARG A 139 -7.68 0.17 -3.86
CA ARG A 139 -8.87 0.65 -3.14
C ARG A 139 -8.55 1.38 -1.83
N MET A 140 -7.29 1.78 -1.65
CA MET A 140 -6.78 2.40 -0.42
C MET A 140 -7.14 3.89 -0.32
N MET A 141 -7.46 4.35 0.88
CA MET A 141 -7.53 5.76 1.24
C MET A 141 -6.63 5.99 2.46
N ILE A 142 -5.71 6.96 2.37
CA ILE A 142 -4.69 7.22 3.38
C ILE A 142 -4.95 8.60 4.01
N ALA A 143 -5.15 8.60 5.33
CA ALA A 143 -4.95 9.74 6.20
C ALA A 143 -3.54 9.65 6.79
N ASN A 144 -2.69 10.64 6.54
CA ASN A 144 -1.29 10.60 6.97
C ASN A 144 -1.00 11.72 7.97
N ALA A 145 -0.48 11.37 9.16
CA ALA A 145 -0.03 12.34 10.14
C ALA A 145 1.20 13.06 9.64
N THR A 146 1.38 14.30 10.09
CA THR A 146 2.61 15.05 9.81
C THR A 146 3.82 14.36 10.45
N GLY A 147 4.89 14.17 9.67
CA GLY A 147 6.10 13.47 10.10
C GLY A 147 6.92 13.01 8.90
N CYS A 148 7.88 12.11 9.09
CA CYS A 148 8.67 11.56 7.97
C CYS A 148 7.74 11.04 6.86
N SER A 149 6.70 10.29 7.25
CA SER A 149 5.69 9.76 6.32
C SER A 149 4.95 10.78 5.46
N SER A 150 4.74 12.01 5.95
CA SER A 150 4.16 13.06 5.11
C SER A 150 5.23 13.76 4.26
N ILE A 151 6.45 13.90 4.78
CA ILE A 151 7.56 14.53 4.04
C ILE A 151 7.98 13.67 2.85
N TRP A 152 8.30 12.38 3.05
CA TRP A 152 8.59 11.52 1.90
C TRP A 152 7.35 11.20 1.08
N GLY A 153 6.14 11.32 1.65
CA GLY A 153 4.87 10.97 1.01
C GLY A 153 4.23 12.06 0.14
N ALA A 154 4.53 13.34 0.36
CA ALA A 154 3.90 14.44 -0.38
C ALA A 154 4.66 15.78 -0.33
N SER A 155 6.00 15.78 -0.37
CA SER A 155 6.76 17.03 -0.55
C SER A 155 6.65 17.55 -1.99
N MET A 156 5.78 18.53 -2.19
CA MET A 156 5.56 19.21 -3.48
C MET A 156 6.90 19.64 -4.12
N PRO A 157 7.12 19.43 -5.43
CA PRO A 157 6.14 19.05 -6.46
C PRO A 157 5.98 17.54 -6.71
N ALA A 158 6.75 16.68 -6.05
CA ALA A 158 6.75 15.25 -6.35
C ALA A 158 5.79 14.47 -5.44
N SER A 159 5.05 13.53 -6.02
CA SER A 159 4.28 12.54 -5.26
C SER A 159 4.80 11.14 -5.57
N PRO A 160 5.21 10.34 -4.57
CA PRO A 160 5.59 8.95 -4.74
C PRO A 160 4.40 8.00 -4.88
N TYR A 161 3.19 8.44 -4.53
CA TYR A 161 1.98 7.66 -4.72
C TYR A 161 1.56 7.74 -6.18
N THR A 162 1.34 6.59 -6.80
CA THR A 162 1.04 6.48 -8.23
C THR A 162 -0.24 5.68 -8.47
N THR A 163 -0.60 5.49 -9.74
CA THR A 163 -1.75 4.68 -10.14
C THR A 163 -1.31 3.44 -10.92
N ASN A 164 -2.14 2.40 -10.88
CA ASN A 164 -1.99 1.26 -11.77
C ASN A 164 -2.37 1.64 -13.21
N GLN A 165 -2.17 0.72 -14.17
CA GLN A 165 -2.52 0.94 -15.59
C GLN A 165 -4.03 1.21 -15.84
N GLN A 166 -4.90 1.03 -14.83
CA GLN A 166 -6.32 1.38 -14.90
C GLN A 166 -6.63 2.75 -14.25
N GLY A 167 -5.62 3.53 -13.88
CA GLY A 167 -5.77 4.85 -13.24
C GLY A 167 -6.23 4.77 -11.77
N GLN A 168 -6.02 3.64 -11.10
CA GLN A 168 -6.46 3.40 -9.73
C GLN A 168 -5.25 3.42 -8.79
N GLY A 169 -5.36 4.12 -7.67
CA GLY A 169 -4.31 4.14 -6.66
C GLY A 169 -4.77 4.74 -5.34
N PRO A 170 -3.88 4.80 -4.36
CA PRO A 170 -4.18 5.35 -3.05
C PRO A 170 -4.58 6.83 -3.16
N SER A 171 -5.74 7.19 -2.63
CA SER A 171 -6.01 8.61 -2.34
C SER A 171 -5.28 8.98 -1.06
N TRP A 172 -4.44 10.01 -1.09
CA TRP A 172 -3.61 10.40 0.06
C TRP A 172 -3.95 11.82 0.51
N ALA A 173 -4.03 12.03 1.82
CA ALA A 173 -4.15 13.35 2.40
C ALA A 173 -3.46 13.44 3.77
N ASN A 174 -2.87 14.59 4.05
CA ASN A 174 -2.33 14.97 5.35
C ASN A 174 -3.11 16.18 5.86
N SER A 175 -3.74 16.02 7.03
CA SER A 175 -4.40 17.12 7.74
C SER A 175 -3.38 17.83 8.63
N LEU A 176 -3.25 17.42 9.89
CA LEU A 176 -2.27 17.96 10.82
C LEU A 176 -1.45 16.83 11.48
N PHE A 177 -0.65 17.20 12.47
CA PHE A 177 0.13 16.24 13.24
C PHE A 177 -0.73 15.53 14.28
N GLU A 178 -1.63 16.27 14.91
CA GLU A 178 -2.41 15.88 16.08
C GLU A 178 -3.73 15.17 15.75
N ASP A 179 -4.35 15.44 14.61
CA ASP A 179 -5.74 15.09 14.29
C ASP A 179 -5.90 13.89 13.36
N ASN A 180 -4.80 13.19 13.04
CA ASN A 180 -4.79 12.26 11.92
C ASN A 180 -5.71 11.04 12.11
N ALA A 181 -5.91 10.58 13.36
CA ALA A 181 -6.82 9.48 13.63
C ALA A 181 -8.26 9.90 13.32
N GLU A 182 -8.65 11.06 13.82
CA GLU A 182 -9.97 11.68 13.66
C GLU A 182 -10.23 12.06 12.21
N TYR A 183 -9.21 12.53 11.50
CA TYR A 183 -9.27 12.84 10.08
C TYR A 183 -9.58 11.59 9.25
N GLY A 184 -8.81 10.50 9.47
CA GLY A 184 -9.06 9.21 8.81
C GLY A 184 -10.42 8.61 9.20
N TYR A 185 -10.85 8.78 10.44
CA TYR A 185 -12.18 8.41 10.89
C TYR A 185 -13.29 9.17 10.15
N GLY A 186 -13.14 10.48 9.99
CA GLY A 186 -14.06 11.31 9.21
C GLY A 186 -14.16 10.87 7.74
N MET A 187 -13.02 10.54 7.11
CA MET A 187 -12.99 9.98 5.75
C MET A 187 -13.79 8.66 5.67
N TYR A 188 -13.63 7.77 6.66
CA TYR A 188 -14.38 6.52 6.75
C TYR A 188 -15.89 6.76 6.90
N ILE A 189 -16.31 7.61 7.85
CA ILE A 189 -17.73 7.91 8.09
C ILE A 189 -18.38 8.50 6.83
N GLY A 190 -17.70 9.40 6.12
CA GLY A 190 -18.19 9.95 4.85
C GLY A 190 -18.44 8.86 3.79
N VAL A 191 -17.47 7.96 3.59
CA VAL A 191 -17.61 6.84 2.64
C VAL A 191 -18.71 5.86 3.09
N LYS A 192 -18.74 5.51 4.37
CA LYS A 192 -19.74 4.62 4.98
C LYS A 192 -21.16 5.14 4.69
N LYS A 193 -21.40 6.43 4.92
CA LYS A 193 -22.73 7.02 4.72
C LYS A 193 -23.19 6.95 3.26
N ILE A 194 -22.30 7.24 2.32
CA ILE A 194 -22.60 7.16 0.88
C ILE A 194 -22.89 5.72 0.47
N ARG A 195 -22.12 4.75 0.98
CA ARG A 195 -22.32 3.32 0.69
C ARG A 195 -23.62 2.77 1.27
N GLU A 196 -23.99 3.18 2.48
CA GLU A 196 -25.28 2.82 3.09
C GLU A 196 -26.45 3.34 2.24
N GLN A 197 -26.35 4.58 1.74
CA GLN A 197 -27.35 5.12 0.81
C GLN A 197 -27.43 4.31 -0.48
N LEU A 198 -26.29 3.98 -1.08
CA LEU A 198 -26.24 3.15 -2.30
C LEU A 198 -26.82 1.74 -2.07
N LEU A 199 -26.65 1.16 -0.88
CA LEU A 199 -27.29 -0.11 -0.53
C LEU A 199 -28.81 0.00 -0.54
N GLU A 200 -29.38 1.06 0.02
CA GLU A 200 -30.83 1.27 0.00
C GLU A 200 -31.36 1.55 -1.41
N VAL A 201 -30.61 2.31 -2.22
CA VAL A 201 -30.94 2.56 -3.63
C VAL A 201 -30.88 1.27 -4.45
N ALA A 202 -29.84 0.45 -4.25
CA ALA A 202 -29.69 -0.83 -4.94
C ALA A 202 -30.81 -1.81 -4.58
N LYS A 203 -31.21 -1.91 -3.30
CA LYS A 203 -32.34 -2.75 -2.88
C LYS A 203 -33.64 -2.37 -3.60
N LYS A 204 -33.90 -1.07 -3.78
CA LYS A 204 -35.06 -0.60 -4.55
C LYS A 204 -34.94 -0.94 -6.03
N ALA A 205 -33.75 -0.76 -6.62
CA ALA A 205 -33.51 -1.11 -8.02
C ALA A 205 -33.74 -2.61 -8.30
N VAL A 206 -33.41 -3.50 -7.35
CA VAL A 206 -33.63 -4.95 -7.47
C VAL A 206 -35.11 -5.32 -7.64
N GLU A 207 -36.04 -4.53 -7.09
CA GLU A 207 -37.49 -4.83 -7.14
C GLU A 207 -38.04 -4.79 -8.58
N THR A 208 -37.43 -3.99 -9.45
CA THR A 208 -37.85 -3.81 -10.85
C THR A 208 -36.84 -4.33 -11.87
N ALA A 209 -35.61 -4.65 -11.43
CA ALA A 209 -34.57 -5.24 -12.27
C ALA A 209 -34.90 -6.69 -12.68
N SER A 210 -34.31 -7.13 -13.79
CA SER A 210 -34.41 -8.51 -14.27
C SER A 210 -33.07 -8.96 -14.89
N GLY A 211 -32.92 -10.27 -15.11
CA GLY A 211 -31.74 -10.84 -15.77
C GLY A 211 -30.42 -10.43 -15.11
N GLU A 212 -29.43 -10.07 -15.94
CA GLU A 212 -28.08 -9.73 -15.52
C GLU A 212 -28.02 -8.52 -14.57
N LEU A 213 -28.86 -7.50 -14.76
CA LEU A 213 -28.89 -6.35 -13.85
C LEU A 213 -29.31 -6.77 -12.44
N LYS A 214 -30.35 -7.60 -12.34
CA LYS A 214 -30.82 -8.10 -11.04
C LYS A 214 -29.74 -8.91 -10.34
N GLU A 215 -29.10 -9.83 -11.04
CA GLU A 215 -28.01 -10.63 -10.48
C GLU A 215 -26.81 -9.78 -10.03
N ALA A 216 -26.42 -8.77 -10.83
CA ALA A 216 -25.31 -7.89 -10.49
C ALA A 216 -25.63 -7.00 -9.27
N LEU A 217 -26.87 -6.51 -9.14
CA LEU A 217 -27.33 -5.77 -7.97
C LEU A 217 -27.36 -6.65 -6.72
N GLU A 218 -27.98 -7.83 -6.79
CA GLU A 218 -28.05 -8.78 -5.67
C GLU A 218 -26.66 -9.19 -5.20
N GLN A 219 -25.75 -9.51 -6.13
CA GLN A 219 -24.36 -9.85 -5.82
C GLN A 219 -23.61 -8.67 -5.18
N TRP A 220 -23.83 -7.44 -5.66
CA TRP A 220 -23.20 -6.27 -5.05
C TRP A 220 -23.73 -6.02 -3.64
N ILE A 221 -25.04 -6.16 -3.41
CA ILE A 221 -25.67 -5.99 -2.09
C ILE A 221 -25.13 -7.02 -1.10
N GLU A 222 -25.13 -8.31 -1.46
CA GLU A 222 -24.66 -9.40 -0.61
C GLU A 222 -23.20 -9.20 -0.16
N PHE A 223 -22.35 -8.77 -1.09
CA PHE A 223 -20.91 -8.61 -0.87
C PHE A 223 -20.46 -7.16 -0.83
N ALA A 224 -21.35 -6.23 -0.44
CA ALA A 224 -21.03 -4.81 -0.37
C ALA A 224 -19.93 -4.54 0.65
N ASN A 225 -19.87 -5.32 1.73
CA ASN A 225 -18.87 -5.14 2.77
C ASN A 225 -17.62 -6.05 2.61
N LEU A 226 -17.48 -6.72 1.47
CA LEU A 226 -16.32 -7.57 1.17
C LEU A 226 -15.30 -6.86 0.27
N GLY A 227 -14.06 -6.69 0.73
CA GLY A 227 -13.01 -6.05 -0.06
C GLY A 227 -12.52 -6.90 -1.24
N ALA A 228 -12.45 -8.23 -1.07
CA ALA A 228 -12.07 -9.16 -2.12
C ALA A 228 -13.02 -9.03 -3.33
N ALA A 229 -12.46 -9.00 -4.56
CA ALA A 229 -13.21 -8.86 -5.82
C ALA A 229 -14.16 -7.65 -5.93
N THR A 230 -14.06 -6.64 -5.06
CA THR A 230 -14.97 -5.49 -5.05
C THR A 230 -14.97 -4.70 -6.37
N ARG A 231 -13.80 -4.62 -7.04
CA ARG A 231 -13.66 -3.98 -8.35
C ARG A 231 -14.37 -4.74 -9.45
N GLN A 232 -14.22 -6.06 -9.49
CA GLN A 232 -14.91 -6.91 -10.45
C GLN A 232 -16.43 -6.80 -10.30
N ARG A 233 -16.93 -6.87 -9.06
CA ARG A 233 -18.37 -6.70 -8.79
C ARG A 233 -18.89 -5.32 -9.20
N SER A 234 -18.15 -4.26 -8.88
CA SER A 234 -18.51 -2.90 -9.29
C SER A 234 -18.51 -2.74 -10.81
N ALA A 235 -17.50 -3.26 -11.51
CA ALA A 235 -17.43 -3.21 -12.97
C ALA A 235 -18.59 -3.98 -13.62
N ARG A 236 -18.93 -5.17 -13.11
CA ARG A 236 -20.10 -5.95 -13.55
C ARG A 236 -21.40 -5.16 -13.37
N LEU A 237 -21.60 -4.56 -12.20
CA LEU A 237 -22.80 -3.77 -11.91
C LEU A 237 -22.90 -2.54 -12.81
N VAL A 238 -21.82 -1.78 -12.97
CA VAL A 238 -21.81 -0.60 -13.85
C VAL A 238 -22.14 -1.00 -15.29
N ALA A 239 -21.50 -2.05 -15.82
CA ALA A 239 -21.75 -2.53 -17.17
C ALA A 239 -23.21 -2.99 -17.36
N ALA A 240 -23.79 -3.68 -16.38
CA ALA A 240 -25.19 -4.12 -16.43
C ALA A 240 -26.16 -2.93 -16.43
N ILE A 241 -25.90 -1.90 -15.62
CA ILE A 241 -26.72 -0.68 -15.59
C ILE A 241 -26.62 0.08 -16.92
N GLU A 242 -25.41 0.22 -17.46
CA GLU A 242 -25.16 0.90 -18.73
C GLU A 242 -25.81 0.17 -19.91
N ALA A 243 -25.82 -1.16 -19.91
CA ALA A 243 -26.48 -1.97 -20.93
C ALA A 243 -28.01 -1.78 -20.98
N GLU A 244 -28.64 -1.55 -19.82
CA GLU A 244 -30.07 -1.21 -19.74
C GLU A 244 -30.36 0.29 -19.91
N GLY A 245 -29.33 1.12 -20.08
CA GLY A 245 -29.46 2.56 -20.32
C GLY A 245 -29.86 3.39 -19.10
N ALA A 246 -29.67 2.86 -17.88
CA ALA A 246 -29.98 3.53 -16.61
C ALA A 246 -31.39 4.18 -16.59
N THR A 247 -32.42 3.38 -16.87
CA THR A 247 -33.79 3.85 -17.12
C THR A 247 -34.50 4.41 -15.89
N THR A 248 -34.09 4.04 -14.68
CA THR A 248 -34.72 4.48 -13.43
C THR A 248 -33.87 5.53 -12.69
N PRO A 249 -34.48 6.36 -11.81
CA PRO A 249 -33.74 7.28 -10.93
C PRO A 249 -32.70 6.58 -10.06
N GLU A 250 -33.01 5.38 -9.56
CA GLU A 250 -32.11 4.59 -8.72
C GLU A 250 -30.85 4.18 -9.48
N LEU A 251 -31.00 3.70 -10.71
CA LEU A 251 -29.88 3.30 -11.57
C LEU A 251 -28.97 4.49 -11.92
N LYS A 252 -29.56 5.66 -12.17
CA LYS A 252 -28.81 6.90 -12.41
C LYS A 252 -28.02 7.33 -11.18
N GLU A 253 -28.65 7.29 -10.00
CA GLU A 253 -27.96 7.62 -8.75
C GLU A 253 -26.78 6.67 -8.46
N ILE A 254 -26.95 5.37 -8.74
CA ILE A 254 -25.86 4.39 -8.63
C ILE A 254 -24.69 4.75 -9.55
N LEU A 255 -24.96 5.10 -10.81
CA LEU A 255 -23.91 5.50 -11.76
C LEU A 255 -23.22 6.81 -11.37
N ASP A 256 -23.97 7.81 -10.89
CA ASP A 256 -23.43 9.10 -10.45
C ASP A 256 -22.42 8.95 -9.28
N LYS A 257 -22.58 7.89 -8.50
CA LYS A 257 -21.74 7.57 -7.33
C LYS A 257 -20.96 6.27 -7.52
N LYS A 258 -20.72 5.81 -8.76
CA LYS A 258 -20.11 4.49 -9.05
C LYS A 258 -18.74 4.27 -8.41
N GLN A 259 -17.98 5.33 -8.17
CA GLN A 259 -16.71 5.30 -7.44
C GLN A 259 -16.87 4.80 -5.98
N PHE A 260 -18.06 4.89 -5.41
CA PHE A 260 -18.39 4.40 -4.08
C PHE A 260 -18.96 2.98 -4.08
N LEU A 261 -19.08 2.30 -5.22
CA LEU A 261 -19.42 0.87 -5.26
C LEU A 261 -18.27 -0.01 -4.75
N ILE A 262 -17.04 0.49 -4.81
CA ILE A 262 -15.80 -0.13 -4.31
C ILE A 262 -15.68 -0.03 -2.79
N LYS A 263 -15.54 -1.15 -2.08
CA LYS A 263 -15.23 -1.13 -0.64
C LYS A 263 -13.80 -0.63 -0.43
N ARG A 264 -13.69 0.60 0.06
CA ARG A 264 -12.41 1.24 0.36
C ARG A 264 -11.72 0.56 1.53
N SER A 265 -10.38 0.55 1.50
CA SER A 265 -9.54 0.20 2.63
C SER A 265 -9.07 1.49 3.27
N HIS A 266 -9.56 1.82 4.45
CA HIS A 266 -9.17 3.05 5.15
C HIS A 266 -7.91 2.80 5.98
N TRP A 267 -6.88 3.61 5.74
CA TRP A 267 -5.57 3.52 6.37
C TRP A 267 -5.20 4.85 7.01
N ILE A 268 -4.73 4.79 8.24
CA ILE A 268 -4.27 5.94 9.02
C ILE A 268 -2.79 5.72 9.30
N PHE A 269 -1.93 6.46 8.61
CA PHE A 269 -0.48 6.35 8.66
C PHE A 269 0.11 7.43 9.57
N GLY A 270 1.12 7.08 10.36
CA GLY A 270 1.92 8.08 11.05
C GLY A 270 3.07 7.48 11.85
N GLY A 271 4.01 8.33 12.28
CA GLY A 271 5.14 7.92 13.11
C GLY A 271 4.78 7.74 14.58
N ASP A 272 5.74 7.28 15.38
CA ASP A 272 5.54 7.10 16.82
C ASP A 272 5.22 8.39 17.58
N GLY A 273 5.80 9.53 17.17
CA GLY A 273 5.49 10.80 17.81
C GLY A 273 4.02 11.22 17.70
N TRP A 274 3.36 10.85 16.62
CA TRP A 274 1.91 11.01 16.51
C TRP A 274 1.18 10.03 17.43
N ALA A 275 1.42 8.73 17.24
CA ALA A 275 0.60 7.69 17.87
C ALA A 275 0.82 7.56 19.38
N TYR A 276 2.04 7.80 19.87
CA TYR A 276 2.38 7.63 21.28
C TYR A 276 2.17 8.93 22.06
N ASP A 277 2.34 10.09 21.42
CA ASP A 277 2.29 11.41 22.05
C ASP A 277 1.10 12.26 21.62
N ILE A 278 1.26 13.11 20.60
CA ILE A 278 0.35 14.24 20.36
C ILE A 278 -1.04 13.81 19.89
N GLY A 279 -1.11 12.76 19.06
CA GLY A 279 -2.37 12.22 18.53
C GLY A 279 -2.89 11.01 19.29
N PHE A 280 -2.26 10.62 20.41
CA PHE A 280 -2.63 9.40 21.13
C PHE A 280 -4.09 9.40 21.57
N GLY A 281 -4.64 10.53 22.03
CA GLY A 281 -6.04 10.61 22.42
C GLY A 281 -7.00 10.32 21.27
N GLY A 282 -6.67 10.82 20.06
CA GLY A 282 -7.41 10.52 18.84
C GLY A 282 -7.28 9.05 18.42
N VAL A 283 -6.07 8.50 18.45
CA VAL A 283 -5.80 7.08 18.17
C VAL A 283 -6.61 6.19 19.09
N ASP A 284 -6.57 6.45 20.40
CA ASP A 284 -7.33 5.72 21.41
C ASP A 284 -8.84 5.77 21.13
N HIS A 285 -9.40 6.95 20.89
CA HIS A 285 -10.82 7.12 20.61
C HIS A 285 -11.27 6.42 19.32
N VAL A 286 -10.46 6.50 18.27
CA VAL A 286 -10.79 5.87 16.98
C VAL A 286 -10.69 4.35 17.06
N LEU A 287 -9.70 3.79 17.76
CA LEU A 287 -9.65 2.35 18.04
C LEU A 287 -10.86 1.90 18.87
N ALA A 288 -11.26 2.71 19.87
CA ALA A 288 -12.41 2.42 20.71
C ALA A 288 -13.74 2.41 19.94
N SER A 289 -13.84 3.09 18.78
CA SER A 289 -15.07 3.12 17.97
C SER A 289 -15.51 1.76 17.43
N GLY A 290 -14.57 0.82 17.25
CA GLY A 290 -14.85 -0.51 16.67
C GLY A 290 -15.15 -0.49 15.17
N GLU A 291 -14.93 0.63 14.48
CA GLU A 291 -15.15 0.75 13.04
C GLU A 291 -14.00 0.13 12.21
N ASP A 292 -14.29 -0.23 10.95
CA ASP A 292 -13.37 -0.95 10.04
C ASP A 292 -12.30 -0.01 9.45
N ILE A 293 -11.30 0.29 10.28
CA ILE A 293 -10.17 1.19 9.97
C ILE A 293 -8.85 0.51 10.34
N ASN A 294 -7.82 0.74 9.52
CA ASN A 294 -6.47 0.24 9.74
C ASN A 294 -5.57 1.39 10.20
N ILE A 295 -4.97 1.28 11.39
CA ILE A 295 -3.94 2.23 11.86
C ILE A 295 -2.57 1.59 11.68
N TRP A 296 -1.67 2.27 10.97
CA TRP A 296 -0.29 1.84 10.78
C TRP A 296 0.68 2.86 11.39
N VAL A 297 1.43 2.40 12.39
CA VAL A 297 2.42 3.23 13.09
C VAL A 297 3.83 2.84 12.63
N PHE A 298 4.52 3.78 12.00
CA PHE A 298 5.94 3.67 11.68
C PHE A 298 6.76 4.04 12.93
N ASP A 299 7.01 3.07 13.81
CA ASP A 299 7.70 3.33 15.07
C ASP A 299 9.22 3.42 14.87
N THR A 300 9.73 4.64 14.80
CA THR A 300 11.17 4.94 14.69
C THR A 300 11.83 5.18 16.04
N GLU A 301 11.04 5.14 17.12
CA GLU A 301 11.47 5.33 18.49
C GLU A 301 11.99 6.73 18.84
N VAL A 302 11.82 7.68 17.93
CA VAL A 302 12.19 9.10 18.05
C VAL A 302 11.35 9.93 17.08
N TYR A 303 11.33 11.26 17.25
CA TYR A 303 10.77 12.15 16.24
C TYR A 303 11.78 12.34 15.11
N SER A 304 11.82 11.38 14.18
CA SER A 304 12.81 11.33 13.11
C SER A 304 12.85 12.62 12.27
N ASN A 305 11.68 13.12 11.86
CA ASN A 305 11.58 14.28 10.95
C ASN A 305 12.22 15.56 11.51
N THR A 306 12.03 15.83 12.79
CA THR A 306 12.41 17.10 13.42
C THR A 306 13.81 17.07 14.04
N GLY A 307 14.59 16.01 13.78
CA GLY A 307 15.98 15.91 14.24
C GLY A 307 16.20 14.97 15.44
N GLY A 308 15.31 14.01 15.67
CA GLY A 308 15.54 12.93 16.63
C GLY A 308 15.27 13.31 18.09
N GLN A 309 14.13 13.96 18.35
CA GLN A 309 13.63 14.18 19.71
C GLN A 309 13.14 12.89 20.35
N SER A 310 13.29 12.77 21.67
CA SER A 310 12.71 11.69 22.44
C SER A 310 11.17 11.73 22.34
N SER A 311 10.57 10.56 22.14
CA SER A 311 9.13 10.30 22.20
C SER A 311 8.78 9.43 23.41
N LYS A 312 7.48 9.19 23.67
CA LYS A 312 7.08 8.12 24.60
C LYS A 312 7.36 6.72 24.07
N SER A 313 7.65 6.54 22.78
CA SER A 313 8.07 5.25 22.21
C SER A 313 9.58 5.00 22.33
N THR A 314 10.39 6.03 22.61
CA THR A 314 11.83 5.87 22.88
C THR A 314 12.09 4.90 24.04
N HIS A 315 13.01 3.95 23.87
CA HIS A 315 13.42 2.99 24.89
C HIS A 315 14.17 3.63 26.07
N GLU A 316 14.19 2.93 27.20
CA GLU A 316 15.05 3.27 28.33
C GLU A 316 16.53 3.31 27.89
N ALA A 317 17.29 4.24 28.47
CA ALA A 317 18.70 4.49 28.19
C ALA A 317 19.05 5.01 26.77
N ALA A 318 18.12 5.00 25.81
CA ALA A 318 18.35 5.59 24.49
C ALA A 318 18.62 7.10 24.59
N VAL A 319 19.62 7.57 23.85
CA VAL A 319 20.01 8.98 23.78
C VAL A 319 19.32 9.63 22.58
N ALA A 320 18.60 10.72 22.84
CA ALA A 320 17.89 11.51 21.85
C ALA A 320 17.87 12.99 22.28
N GLN A 321 17.43 13.92 21.43
CA GLN A 321 17.17 15.30 21.88
C GLN A 321 16.14 15.27 23.02
N PHE A 322 16.35 16.10 24.04
CA PHE A 322 15.62 16.09 25.32
C PHE A 322 15.81 14.84 26.21
N ALA A 323 16.64 13.87 25.79
CA ALA A 323 17.05 12.71 26.56
C ALA A 323 18.57 12.49 26.47
N ALA A 324 19.35 13.58 26.58
CA ALA A 324 20.80 13.57 26.33
C ALA A 324 21.62 12.63 27.24
N SER A 325 21.12 12.35 28.45
CA SER A 325 21.75 11.40 29.39
C SER A 325 21.11 10.01 29.37
N GLY A 326 20.40 9.68 28.29
CA GLY A 326 19.56 8.50 28.18
C GLY A 326 18.17 8.74 28.79
N LYS A 327 17.13 8.25 28.11
CA LYS A 327 15.75 8.32 28.63
C LYS A 327 15.62 7.49 29.91
N ARG A 328 15.02 8.07 30.94
CA ARG A 328 14.90 7.49 32.30
C ARG A 328 13.63 6.67 32.53
N THR A 329 12.81 6.53 31.51
CA THR A 329 11.53 5.81 31.56
C THR A 329 11.46 4.79 30.45
N LYS A 330 10.83 3.65 30.71
CA LYS A 330 10.57 2.62 29.70
C LYS A 330 9.72 3.14 28.54
N LYS A 331 9.76 2.44 27.42
CA LYS A 331 8.86 2.63 26.27
C LYS A 331 7.41 2.46 26.73
N LYS A 332 6.53 3.37 26.29
CA LYS A 332 5.07 3.22 26.46
C LYS A 332 4.62 2.01 25.63
N ASP A 333 3.80 1.14 26.19
CA ASP A 333 3.31 -0.04 25.49
C ASP A 333 1.94 0.24 24.84
N LEU A 334 1.96 0.83 23.64
CA LEU A 334 0.75 1.18 22.89
C LEU A 334 -0.06 -0.07 22.53
N GLY A 335 0.61 -1.16 22.13
CA GLY A 335 -0.04 -2.41 21.77
C GLY A 335 -0.81 -3.01 22.95
N MET A 336 -0.19 -3.07 24.14
CA MET A 336 -0.86 -3.56 25.35
C MET A 336 -2.04 -2.68 25.77
N MET A 337 -1.94 -1.36 25.62
CA MET A 337 -3.07 -0.45 25.86
C MET A 337 -4.23 -0.73 24.89
N ALA A 338 -3.96 -0.86 23.59
CA ALA A 338 -4.98 -1.15 22.59
C ALA A 338 -5.62 -2.54 22.77
N MET A 339 -4.84 -3.56 23.17
CA MET A 339 -5.36 -4.90 23.45
C MET A 339 -6.40 -4.91 24.59
N SER A 340 -6.37 -3.93 25.50
CA SER A 340 -7.32 -3.86 26.62
C SER A 340 -8.78 -3.66 26.19
N TYR A 341 -9.03 -3.16 24.96
CA TYR A 341 -10.38 -3.05 24.40
C TYR A 341 -11.01 -4.42 24.09
N GLY A 342 -10.21 -5.44 23.77
CA GLY A 342 -10.68 -6.80 23.48
C GLY A 342 -11.30 -7.02 22.09
N TYR A 343 -11.69 -5.95 21.38
CA TYR A 343 -12.21 -6.02 20.00
C TYR A 343 -11.31 -5.33 18.96
N VAL A 344 -10.17 -4.78 19.39
CA VAL A 344 -9.17 -4.17 18.51
C VAL A 344 -8.14 -5.22 18.12
N TYR A 345 -7.94 -5.44 16.82
CA TYR A 345 -6.83 -6.25 16.33
C TYR A 345 -5.52 -5.49 16.52
N VAL A 346 -4.54 -6.11 17.18
CA VAL A 346 -3.22 -5.53 17.44
C VAL A 346 -2.15 -6.49 16.94
N ALA A 347 -1.21 -5.98 16.16
CA ALA A 347 -0.03 -6.70 15.73
C ALA A 347 1.20 -5.78 15.80
N GLN A 348 2.34 -6.37 16.16
CA GLN A 348 3.65 -5.73 16.06
C GLN A 348 4.47 -6.56 15.07
N VAL A 349 4.99 -5.90 14.04
CA VAL A 349 5.70 -6.55 12.94
C VAL A 349 7.08 -5.97 12.74
N ALA A 350 7.99 -6.79 12.22
CA ALA A 350 9.32 -6.36 11.83
C ALA A 350 9.74 -7.13 10.56
N MET A 351 9.69 -6.48 9.40
CA MET A 351 9.99 -7.05 8.08
C MET A 351 11.38 -7.72 8.01
N GLY A 352 12.35 -7.17 8.74
CA GLY A 352 13.69 -7.75 8.84
C GLY A 352 13.73 -9.08 9.62
N ALA A 353 12.82 -9.25 10.58
CA ALA A 353 12.74 -10.44 11.43
C ALA A 353 11.93 -11.57 10.77
N ASP A 354 10.70 -11.27 10.33
CA ASP A 354 9.87 -12.21 9.59
C ASP A 354 9.06 -11.46 8.53
N LYS A 355 9.05 -11.99 7.30
CA LYS A 355 8.33 -11.41 6.16
C LYS A 355 6.96 -12.05 5.95
N ASN A 356 6.71 -13.19 6.59
CA ASN A 356 5.44 -13.92 6.49
C ASN A 356 4.44 -13.53 7.57
N GLN A 357 4.94 -13.04 8.71
CA GLN A 357 4.12 -12.38 9.74
C GLN A 357 3.53 -11.09 9.16
#